data_AF-A0AA43LFA8-F1
#
_entry.id   AF-A0AA43LFA8-F1
#
_cell.length_a   1.000
_cell.length_b   1.000
_cell.length_c   1.000
_cell.angle_alpha   90.00
_cell.angle_beta   90.00
_cell.angle_gamma   90.00
#
_symmetry.space_group_name_H-M   'P 1'
#
loop_
_entity.id
_entity.type
_entity.pdbx_description
1 polymer ?
#
loop_
_entity_poly.entity_id
_entity_poly.type
_entity_poly.pdbx_seq_one_letter_code
_entity_poly.pdbx_strand_id
1 'polypeptide(L)'
;MKKIIFNVFLLLLVSLSTAAQTVEKRTIINIDDLSDEQLENIPNMISHDGWVLIKYNGENMVLNLSNTDYRLSFSTNCANDERMPFFMIEYSENYRDGDYGGIDFVSSKIDDKEPDFLIDGKSFGNPFHKFENNAFKKFIEALKEAKTFTIAIYDTNSKGKTKLNRSIDFKLANSELLDSFGICP
;
A
#
# COMPACT_ATOMS: atom_id res chain seq x y z
N MET A 1 42.62 21.60 -10.63
CA MET A 1 41.75 20.41 -10.82
C MET A 1 41.26 19.78 -9.52
N LYS A 2 42.12 19.35 -8.57
CA LYS A 2 41.66 18.68 -7.32
C LYS A 2 40.63 19.45 -6.49
N LYS A 3 40.75 20.79 -6.37
CA LYS A 3 39.79 21.64 -5.64
C LYS A 3 38.41 21.77 -6.34
N ILE A 4 38.38 21.71 -7.67
CA ILE A 4 37.12 21.79 -8.45
C ILE A 4 36.34 20.48 -8.29
N ILE A 5 37.03 19.34 -8.37
CA ILE A 5 36.44 18.01 -8.16
C ILE A 5 35.85 17.89 -6.75
N PHE A 6 36.55 18.38 -5.72
CA PHE A 6 36.07 18.36 -4.34
C PHE A 6 34.80 19.21 -4.13
N ASN A 7 34.72 20.41 -4.72
CA ASN A 7 33.54 21.26 -4.61
C ASN A 7 32.33 20.70 -5.38
N VAL A 8 32.55 20.06 -6.53
CA VAL A 8 31.47 19.38 -7.27
C VAL A 8 30.93 18.18 -6.47
N PHE A 9 31.81 17.44 -5.80
CA PHE A 9 31.41 16.31 -4.95
C PHE A 9 30.59 16.77 -3.73
N LEU A 10 30.96 17.89 -3.11
CA LEU A 10 30.23 18.45 -1.98
C LEU A 10 28.83 18.95 -2.37
N LEU A 11 28.69 19.60 -3.53
CA LEU A 11 27.39 20.05 -4.05
C LEU A 11 26.46 18.87 -4.39
N LEU A 12 27.00 17.79 -4.98
CA LEU A 12 26.26 16.56 -5.25
C LEU A 12 25.70 15.94 -3.96
N LEU A 13 26.50 15.88 -2.88
CA LEU A 13 26.07 15.33 -1.60
C LEU A 13 24.93 16.14 -0.95
N VAL A 14 24.96 17.48 -1.06
CA VAL A 14 23.89 18.35 -0.54
C VAL A 14 22.60 18.22 -1.35
N SER A 15 22.68 18.02 -2.67
CA SER A 15 21.49 17.79 -3.49
C SER A 15 20.82 16.44 -3.22
N LEU A 16 21.60 15.41 -2.86
CA LEU A 16 21.05 14.09 -2.54
C LEU A 16 20.33 14.07 -1.18
N SER A 17 20.83 14.81 -0.19
CA SER A 17 20.21 14.86 1.15
C SER A 17 18.87 15.60 1.17
N THR A 18 18.74 16.68 0.41
CA THR A 18 17.48 17.43 0.29
C THR A 18 16.39 16.64 -0.46
N ALA A 19 16.77 15.89 -1.50
CA ALA A 19 15.86 14.98 -2.20
C ALA A 19 15.37 13.84 -1.27
N ALA A 20 16.27 13.23 -0.50
CA ALA A 20 15.93 12.16 0.44
C ALA A 20 14.93 12.62 1.52
N GLN A 21 15.15 13.80 2.11
CA GLN A 21 14.23 14.37 3.12
C GLN A 21 12.85 14.70 2.54
N THR A 22 12.78 15.10 1.27
CA THR A 22 11.50 15.38 0.60
C THR A 22 10.73 14.11 0.29
N VAL A 23 11.42 13.04 -0.11
CA VAL A 23 10.81 11.72 -0.32
C VAL A 23 10.28 11.17 0.99
N GLU A 24 11.09 11.17 2.05
CA GLU A 24 10.69 10.70 3.38
C GLU A 24 9.43 11.41 3.91
N LYS A 25 9.35 12.73 3.73
CA LYS A 25 8.17 13.53 4.13
C LYS A 25 6.89 13.25 3.33
N ARG A 26 6.99 12.60 2.17
CA ARG A 26 5.82 12.23 1.36
C ARG A 26 5.45 10.77 1.52
N THR A 27 6.35 9.94 2.03
CA THR A 27 6.16 8.50 2.20
C THR A 27 5.94 8.10 3.64
N ILE A 28 6.39 8.90 4.61
CA ILE A 28 6.15 8.70 6.04
C ILE A 28 5.50 9.97 6.60
N ILE A 29 4.24 9.88 7.00
CA ILE A 29 3.47 10.99 7.56
C ILE A 29 3.20 10.71 9.03
N ASN A 30 3.64 11.61 9.91
CA ASN A 30 3.20 11.61 11.29
C ASN A 30 2.04 12.60 11.46
N ILE A 31 0.84 12.07 11.62
CA ILE A 31 -0.40 12.87 11.74
C ILE A 31 -0.34 13.76 12.97
N ASP A 32 0.28 13.29 14.05
CA ASP A 32 0.38 14.01 15.33
C ASP A 32 1.26 15.28 15.23
N ASP A 33 2.08 15.39 14.17
CA ASP A 33 2.98 16.53 13.92
C ASP A 33 2.38 17.57 12.94
N LEU A 34 1.18 17.32 12.39
CA LEU A 34 0.57 18.17 11.36
C LEU A 34 -0.32 19.26 11.98
N SER A 35 -0.33 20.45 11.37
CA SER A 35 -1.35 21.47 11.65
C SER A 35 -2.69 21.11 11.01
N ASP A 36 -3.79 21.74 11.46
CA ASP A 36 -5.13 21.56 10.87
C ASP A 36 -5.14 21.78 9.35
N GLU A 37 -4.47 22.83 8.87
CA GLU A 37 -4.33 23.12 7.43
C GLU A 37 -3.60 22.00 6.68
N GLN A 38 -2.60 21.37 7.31
CA GLN A 38 -1.88 20.25 6.72
C GLN A 38 -2.71 18.97 6.73
N LEU A 39 -3.52 18.75 7.78
CA LEU A 39 -4.45 17.62 7.85
C LEU A 39 -5.46 17.65 6.70
N GLU A 40 -6.01 18.83 6.40
CA GLU A 40 -6.93 19.02 5.27
C GLU A 40 -6.27 18.75 3.90
N ASN A 41 -4.94 18.85 3.83
CA ASN A 41 -4.17 18.70 2.60
C ASN A 41 -3.33 17.42 2.51
N ILE A 42 -3.54 16.45 3.40
CA ILE A 42 -2.84 15.15 3.38
C ILE A 42 -2.84 14.51 1.98
N PRO A 43 -3.96 14.44 1.23
CA PRO A 43 -3.95 13.85 -0.11
C PRO A 43 -2.94 14.48 -1.08
N ASN A 44 -2.64 15.78 -0.91
CA ASN A 44 -1.67 16.49 -1.75
C ASN A 44 -0.22 16.33 -1.25
N MET A 45 -0.04 15.88 -0.01
CA MET A 45 1.27 15.75 0.64
C MET A 45 1.86 14.34 0.49
N ILE A 46 1.02 13.33 0.28
CA ILE A 46 1.45 11.93 0.22
C ILE A 46 1.90 11.49 -1.17
N SER A 47 2.77 10.48 -1.20
CA SER A 47 3.18 9.84 -2.45
C SER A 47 2.06 8.97 -3.03
N HIS A 48 1.85 9.09 -4.34
CA HIS A 48 0.97 8.21 -5.13
C HIS A 48 1.78 7.23 -6.00
N ASP A 49 3.06 7.01 -5.67
CA ASP A 49 3.94 6.11 -6.41
C ASP A 49 4.12 4.72 -5.76
N GLY A 50 3.52 4.50 -4.59
CA GLY A 50 3.51 3.19 -3.96
C GLY A 50 3.07 3.24 -2.50
N TRP A 51 3.84 2.58 -1.65
CA TRP A 51 3.55 2.47 -0.23
C TRP A 51 3.83 3.78 0.50
N VAL A 52 2.95 4.10 1.45
CA VAL A 52 3.11 5.19 2.41
C VAL A 52 2.82 4.67 3.82
N LEU A 53 3.50 5.22 4.81
CA LEU A 53 3.35 4.91 6.22
C LEU A 53 2.70 6.11 6.91
N ILE A 54 1.52 5.91 7.47
CA ILE A 54 0.83 6.88 8.32
C ILE A 54 1.07 6.49 9.78
N LYS A 55 1.52 7.45 10.58
CA LYS A 55 1.68 7.32 12.03
C LYS A 55 0.64 8.18 12.72
N TYR A 56 -0.11 7.62 13.66
CA TYR A 56 -1.14 8.32 14.41
C TYR A 56 -1.25 7.73 15.81
N ASN A 57 -1.15 8.58 16.84
CA ASN A 57 -1.19 8.16 18.25
C ASN A 57 -0.21 7.01 18.58
N GLY A 58 0.98 7.03 17.99
CA GLY A 58 1.99 5.99 18.17
C GLY A 58 1.72 4.67 17.45
N GLU A 59 0.65 4.59 16.66
CA GLU A 59 0.33 3.45 15.83
C GLU A 59 0.71 3.70 14.36
N ASN A 60 0.97 2.62 13.62
CA ASN A 60 1.40 2.65 12.23
C ASN A 60 0.35 2.00 11.33
N MET A 61 0.13 2.60 10.16
CA MET A 61 -0.72 2.07 9.10
C MET A 61 0.02 2.21 7.76
N VAL A 62 0.17 1.09 7.04
CA VAL A 62 0.74 1.11 5.70
C VAL A 62 -0.39 1.19 4.68
N LEU A 63 -0.33 2.17 3.80
CA LEU A 63 -1.31 2.42 2.76
C LEU A 63 -0.66 2.38 1.38
N ASN A 64 -1.46 2.11 0.36
CA ASN A 64 -1.13 2.34 -1.04
C ASN A 64 -2.27 3.12 -1.70
N LEU A 65 -1.95 4.30 -2.19
CA LEU A 65 -2.90 5.28 -2.75
C LEU A 65 -2.59 5.58 -4.22
N SER A 66 -1.83 4.70 -4.87
CA SER A 66 -1.39 4.89 -6.25
C SER A 66 -2.49 4.65 -7.29
N ASN A 67 -3.57 3.98 -6.90
CA ASN A 67 -4.76 3.82 -7.71
C ASN A 67 -5.70 5.03 -7.54
N THR A 68 -6.35 5.49 -8.61
CA THR A 68 -7.19 6.70 -8.56
C THR A 68 -8.54 6.48 -7.93
N ASP A 69 -9.00 5.22 -7.88
CA ASP A 69 -10.36 4.88 -7.49
C ASP A 69 -10.38 4.09 -6.16
N TYR A 70 -9.27 3.46 -5.78
CA TYR A 70 -9.17 2.61 -4.60
C TYR A 70 -7.97 2.94 -3.72
N ARG A 71 -8.17 2.86 -2.40
CA ARG A 71 -7.10 2.81 -1.41
C ARG A 71 -6.90 1.39 -0.92
N LEU A 72 -5.65 1.00 -0.70
CA LEU A 72 -5.30 -0.27 -0.05
C LEU A 72 -4.66 0.04 1.29
N SER A 73 -5.29 -0.41 2.37
CA SER A 73 -4.67 -0.51 3.70
C SER A 73 -4.07 -1.90 3.88
N PHE A 74 -2.87 -1.97 4.43
CA PHE A 74 -2.09 -3.20 4.49
C PHE A 74 -1.34 -3.29 5.83
N SER A 75 -1.43 -4.43 6.50
CA SER A 75 -0.69 -4.71 7.74
C SER A 75 -0.07 -6.10 7.62
N THR A 76 1.25 -6.13 7.51
CA THR A 76 2.05 -7.36 7.31
C THR A 76 2.63 -7.89 8.62
N ASN A 77 3.06 -6.98 9.49
CA ASN A 77 3.65 -7.26 10.78
C ASN A 77 2.73 -6.72 11.87
N CYS A 78 2.10 -7.62 12.63
CA CYS A 78 1.21 -7.25 13.72
C CYS A 78 2.02 -6.96 14.98
N ALA A 79 1.75 -5.84 15.64
CA ALA A 79 2.37 -5.52 16.93
C ALA A 79 1.98 -6.49 18.07
N ASN A 80 0.89 -7.24 17.90
CA ASN A 80 0.42 -8.28 18.81
C ASN A 80 0.38 -9.62 18.08
N ASP A 81 1.07 -10.62 18.62
CA ASP A 81 1.21 -11.98 18.07
C ASP A 81 -0.12 -12.75 17.98
N GLU A 82 -1.16 -12.30 18.68
CA GLU A 82 -2.51 -12.85 18.61
C GLU A 82 -3.31 -12.32 17.41
N ARG A 83 -2.80 -11.30 16.71
CA ARG A 83 -3.46 -10.70 15.56
C ARG A 83 -2.83 -11.17 14.26
N MET A 84 -3.66 -11.30 13.24
CA MET A 84 -3.27 -11.78 11.91
C MET A 84 -3.04 -10.60 10.96
N PRO A 85 -2.14 -10.75 9.98
CA PRO A 85 -1.99 -9.76 8.91
C PRO A 85 -3.34 -9.42 8.27
N PHE A 86 -3.42 -8.20 7.78
CA PHE A 86 -4.67 -7.61 7.33
C PHE A 86 -4.50 -6.84 6.03
N PHE A 87 -5.54 -6.87 5.21
CA PHE A 87 -5.70 -5.92 4.13
C PHE A 87 -7.13 -5.40 4.11
N MET A 88 -7.28 -4.20 3.58
CA MET A 88 -8.57 -3.60 3.26
C MET A 88 -8.41 -2.79 1.99
N ILE A 89 -9.22 -3.11 0.99
CA ILE A 89 -9.41 -2.27 -0.19
C ILE A 89 -10.69 -1.49 0.06
N GLU A 90 -10.62 -0.18 -0.09
CA GLU A 90 -11.78 0.69 0.03
C GLU A 90 -11.83 1.63 -1.15
N TYR A 91 -13.05 2.03 -1.46
CA TYR A 91 -13.31 3.08 -2.41
C TYR A 91 -12.69 4.42 -1.97
N SER A 92 -11.97 5.09 -2.87
CA SER A 92 -11.55 6.50 -2.71
C SER A 92 -12.62 7.39 -3.34
N GLU A 93 -12.96 8.53 -2.73
CA GLU A 93 -14.16 9.38 -2.88
C GLU A 93 -14.74 9.71 -4.30
N ASN A 94 -14.20 9.20 -5.41
CA ASN A 94 -14.54 9.58 -6.79
C ASN A 94 -15.23 8.47 -7.62
N TYR A 95 -16.55 8.20 -7.47
CA TYR A 95 -17.33 7.30 -8.38
C TYR A 95 -17.28 7.80 -9.83
N ARG A 96 -16.23 7.42 -10.57
CA ARG A 96 -15.95 7.92 -11.93
C ARG A 96 -16.73 7.22 -13.03
N ASP A 97 -17.19 5.99 -12.78
CA ASP A 97 -17.88 5.16 -13.80
C ASP A 97 -19.40 5.35 -13.81
N GLY A 98 -19.98 6.04 -12.82
CA GLY A 98 -21.43 6.28 -12.74
C GLY A 98 -22.26 5.00 -12.54
N ASP A 99 -21.60 3.86 -12.41
CA ASP A 99 -22.18 2.54 -12.16
C ASP A 99 -22.07 2.27 -10.65
N TYR A 100 -23.21 2.18 -9.96
CA TYR A 100 -23.31 1.75 -8.55
C TYR A 100 -22.98 0.25 -8.37
N GLY A 101 -21.90 -0.23 -9.01
CA GLY A 101 -21.48 -1.64 -9.05
C GLY A 101 -19.97 -1.82 -8.86
N GLY A 102 -19.29 -0.79 -8.35
CA GLY A 102 -17.90 -0.90 -7.89
C GLY A 102 -17.79 -1.72 -6.62
N ILE A 103 -16.56 -1.92 -6.17
CA ILE A 103 -16.29 -2.58 -4.89
C ILE A 103 -16.27 -1.49 -3.82
N ASP A 104 -17.25 -1.50 -2.92
CA ASP A 104 -17.27 -0.54 -1.81
C ASP A 104 -16.10 -0.83 -0.85
N PHE A 105 -15.93 -2.09 -0.46
CA PHE A 105 -14.77 -2.58 0.25
C PHE A 105 -14.56 -4.10 0.05
N VAL A 106 -13.30 -4.55 0.20
CA VAL A 106 -12.90 -5.98 0.37
C VAL A 106 -11.87 -6.05 1.47
N SER A 107 -11.97 -7.05 2.37
CA SER A 107 -11.04 -7.19 3.49
C SER A 107 -10.62 -8.64 3.76
N SER A 108 -9.57 -8.82 4.56
CA SER A 108 -9.19 -10.17 5.03
C SER A 108 -10.16 -10.80 6.04
N LYS A 109 -11.07 -10.01 6.64
CA LYS A 109 -11.95 -10.48 7.73
C LYS A 109 -13.36 -10.81 7.29
N ILE A 110 -13.88 -10.05 6.34
CA ILE A 110 -15.28 -10.09 5.89
C ILE A 110 -15.26 -9.93 4.39
N ASP A 111 -15.54 -11.01 3.66
CA ASP A 111 -16.04 -10.89 2.29
C ASP A 111 -16.68 -12.18 1.78
N ASP A 112 -17.67 -12.03 0.91
CA ASP A 112 -18.19 -13.07 0.02
C ASP A 112 -17.43 -13.13 -1.31
N LYS A 113 -16.51 -12.18 -1.51
CA LYS A 113 -15.59 -12.11 -2.65
C LYS A 113 -14.26 -12.79 -2.35
N GLU A 114 -13.69 -13.39 -3.38
CA GLU A 114 -12.38 -14.05 -3.32
C GLU A 114 -11.37 -13.21 -4.12
N PRO A 115 -10.53 -12.39 -3.46
CA PRO A 115 -9.46 -11.66 -4.13
C PRO A 115 -8.31 -12.60 -4.47
N ASP A 116 -7.76 -12.44 -5.67
CA ASP A 116 -6.52 -13.06 -6.11
C ASP A 116 -5.42 -12.00 -6.20
N PHE A 117 -4.34 -12.21 -5.45
CA PHE A 117 -3.20 -11.31 -5.40
C PHE A 117 -2.20 -11.73 -6.46
N LEU A 118 -2.02 -10.89 -7.47
CA LEU A 118 -1.14 -11.13 -8.60
C LEU A 118 0.12 -10.29 -8.46
N ILE A 119 1.27 -10.96 -8.40
CA ILE A 119 2.58 -10.33 -8.34
C ILE A 119 3.29 -10.66 -9.65
N ASP A 120 3.63 -9.64 -10.44
CA ASP A 120 4.22 -9.82 -11.77
C ASP A 120 3.39 -10.76 -12.67
N GLY A 121 2.06 -10.65 -12.54
CA GLY A 121 1.07 -11.46 -13.25
C GLY A 121 0.92 -12.90 -12.73
N LYS A 122 1.70 -13.31 -11.72
CA LYS A 122 1.57 -14.62 -11.09
C LYS A 122 0.61 -14.56 -9.90
N SER A 123 -0.39 -15.43 -9.91
CA SER A 123 -1.33 -15.59 -8.80
C SER A 123 -0.65 -16.16 -7.55
N PHE A 124 -0.92 -15.52 -6.41
CA PHE A 124 -0.60 -15.98 -5.06
C PHE A 124 -1.87 -16.41 -4.30
N GLY A 125 -3.06 -16.33 -4.92
CA GLY A 125 -4.33 -16.51 -4.23
C GLY A 125 -4.56 -15.39 -3.21
N ASN A 126 -5.39 -15.66 -2.18
CA ASN A 126 -5.55 -14.78 -1.04
C ASN A 126 -4.61 -15.23 0.11
N PRO A 127 -3.43 -14.58 0.31
CA PRO A 127 -2.46 -15.00 1.33
C PRO A 127 -2.93 -14.69 2.76
N PHE A 128 -4.02 -13.92 2.90
CA PHE A 128 -4.64 -13.61 4.19
C PHE A 128 -5.73 -14.62 4.57
N HIS A 129 -6.26 -15.37 3.60
CA HIS A 129 -7.20 -16.45 3.85
C HIS A 129 -6.46 -17.73 4.25
N LYS A 130 -6.91 -18.40 5.32
CA LYS A 130 -6.23 -19.58 5.89
C LYS A 130 -4.73 -19.31 6.10
N PHE A 131 -4.44 -18.20 6.78
CA PHE A 131 -3.09 -17.70 7.01
C PHE A 131 -2.09 -18.80 7.37
N GLU A 132 -1.05 -18.92 6.56
CA GLU A 132 0.11 -19.79 6.80
C GLU A 132 1.38 -18.95 6.72
N ASN A 133 2.14 -18.95 7.80
CA ASN A 133 3.23 -18.00 8.02
C ASN A 133 4.31 -18.06 6.92
N ASN A 134 4.70 -19.25 6.45
CA ASN A 134 5.75 -19.37 5.45
C ASN A 134 5.28 -18.93 4.06
N ALA A 135 4.04 -19.28 3.68
CA ALA A 135 3.42 -18.82 2.44
C ALA A 135 3.24 -17.30 2.44
N PHE A 136 2.80 -16.73 3.56
CA PHE A 136 2.66 -15.29 3.71
C PHE A 136 4.01 -14.56 3.59
N LYS A 137 5.05 -15.05 4.26
CA LYS A 137 6.42 -14.49 4.12
C LYS A 137 6.91 -14.49 2.68
N LYS A 138 6.73 -15.60 1.96
CA LYS A 138 7.09 -15.69 0.53
C LYS A 138 6.30 -14.70 -0.33
N PHE A 139 5.04 -14.49 0.00
CA PHE A 139 4.20 -13.48 -0.66
C PHE A 139 4.74 -12.06 -0.42
N ILE A 140 5.08 -11.71 0.82
CA ILE A 140 5.64 -10.39 1.14
C ILE A 140 7.02 -10.19 0.49
N GLU A 141 7.89 -11.19 0.54
CA GLU A 141 9.19 -11.14 -0.15
C GLU A 141 9.02 -10.91 -1.66
N ALA A 142 8.11 -11.67 -2.30
CA ALA A 142 7.80 -11.47 -3.72
C ALA A 142 7.25 -10.06 -3.98
N LEU A 143 6.37 -9.55 -3.12
CA LEU A 143 5.75 -8.23 -3.28
C LEU A 143 6.79 -7.11 -3.18
N LYS A 144 7.83 -7.27 -2.34
CA LYS A 144 8.89 -6.28 -2.16
C LYS A 144 9.81 -6.15 -3.38
N GLU A 145 10.00 -7.24 -4.12
CA GLU A 145 10.87 -7.31 -5.30
C GLU A 145 10.13 -7.06 -6.62
N ALA A 146 8.80 -7.05 -6.57
CA ALA A 146 7.94 -7.02 -7.74
C ALA A 146 7.95 -5.68 -8.48
N LYS A 147 7.59 -5.75 -9.76
CA LYS A 147 7.40 -4.57 -10.62
C LYS A 147 5.93 -4.19 -10.72
N THR A 148 5.05 -5.16 -10.62
CA THR A 148 3.60 -4.97 -10.71
C THR A 148 2.90 -5.73 -9.61
N PHE A 149 1.87 -5.10 -9.06
CA PHE A 149 0.97 -5.70 -8.10
C PHE A 149 -0.47 -5.38 -8.47
N THR A 150 -1.26 -6.44 -8.62
CA THR A 150 -2.66 -6.37 -9.02
C THR A 150 -3.49 -7.19 -8.05
N ILE A 151 -4.62 -6.66 -7.61
CA ILE A 151 -5.62 -7.42 -6.88
C ILE A 151 -6.82 -7.62 -7.80
N ALA A 152 -7.03 -8.86 -8.24
CA ALA A 152 -8.18 -9.24 -9.06
C ALA A 152 -9.30 -9.76 -8.15
N ILE A 153 -10.49 -9.20 -8.30
CA ILE A 153 -11.64 -9.51 -7.45
C ILE A 153 -12.73 -10.11 -8.31
N TYR A 154 -13.22 -11.27 -7.87
CA TYR A 154 -14.16 -12.08 -8.60
C TYR A 154 -15.50 -12.17 -7.87
N ASP A 155 -16.59 -12.04 -8.63
CA ASP A 155 -17.93 -12.34 -8.14
C ASP A 155 -18.31 -13.77 -8.46
N THR A 156 -18.96 -14.44 -7.52
CA THR A 156 -19.59 -15.73 -7.76
C THR A 156 -21.08 -15.52 -8.03
N ASN A 157 -21.56 -15.89 -9.23
CA ASN A 157 -22.99 -15.80 -9.51
C ASN A 157 -23.78 -16.94 -8.84
N SER A 158 -25.11 -16.87 -8.90
CA SER A 158 -26.03 -17.88 -8.34
C SER A 158 -25.88 -19.30 -8.90
N LYS A 159 -25.07 -19.48 -9.95
CA LYS A 159 -24.73 -20.78 -10.55
C LYS A 159 -23.32 -21.26 -10.18
N GLY A 160 -22.66 -20.58 -9.24
CA GLY A 160 -21.30 -20.90 -8.79
C GLY A 160 -20.21 -20.57 -9.82
N LYS A 161 -20.50 -19.78 -10.87
CA LYS A 161 -19.46 -19.35 -11.82
C LYS A 161 -18.83 -18.05 -11.34
N THR A 162 -17.50 -18.06 -11.26
CA THR A 162 -16.71 -16.87 -10.97
C THR A 162 -16.53 -16.02 -12.24
N LYS A 163 -16.70 -14.71 -12.10
CA LYS A 163 -16.43 -13.73 -13.16
C LYS A 163 -15.59 -12.61 -12.55
N LEU A 164 -14.58 -12.14 -13.28
CA LEU A 164 -13.81 -10.96 -12.89
C LEU A 164 -14.76 -9.77 -12.77
N ASN A 165 -14.84 -9.19 -11.57
CA ASN A 165 -15.58 -7.98 -11.27
C ASN A 165 -14.66 -6.76 -11.52
N ARG A 166 -13.48 -6.75 -10.88
CA ARG A 166 -12.48 -5.69 -11.00
C ARG A 166 -11.06 -6.24 -10.91
N SER A 167 -10.13 -5.49 -11.49
CA SER A 167 -8.69 -5.69 -11.39
C SER A 167 -8.08 -4.36 -10.99
N ILE A 168 -7.43 -4.32 -9.83
CA ILE A 168 -6.95 -3.07 -9.23
C ILE A 168 -5.43 -3.12 -9.21
N ASP A 169 -4.81 -2.25 -9.99
CA ASP A 169 -3.35 -2.15 -10.06
C ASP A 169 -2.82 -1.10 -9.09
N PHE A 170 -1.72 -1.45 -8.42
CA PHE A 170 -0.99 -0.58 -7.51
C PHE A 170 0.47 -0.47 -7.94
N LYS A 171 1.02 0.74 -7.84
CA LYS A 171 2.47 0.98 -7.93
C LYS A 171 3.15 0.53 -6.65
N LEU A 172 4.46 0.25 -6.72
CA LEU A 172 5.19 -0.48 -5.68
C LEU A 172 6.41 0.26 -5.10
N ALA A 173 6.55 1.57 -5.32
CA ALA A 173 7.64 2.31 -4.68
C ALA A 173 7.59 2.22 -3.14
N ASN A 174 8.74 2.34 -2.49
CA ASN A 174 8.91 2.32 -1.04
C ASN A 174 8.51 0.99 -0.38
N SER A 175 8.84 -0.14 -1.01
CA SER A 175 8.48 -1.46 -0.52
C SER A 175 9.10 -1.84 0.82
N GLU A 176 10.15 -1.13 1.26
CA GLU A 176 10.71 -1.23 2.61
C GLU A 176 9.69 -0.88 3.70
N LEU A 177 8.67 -0.07 3.40
CA LEU A 177 7.63 0.28 4.36
C LEU A 177 6.73 -0.90 4.75
N LEU A 178 6.68 -1.95 3.92
CA LEU A 178 5.99 -3.21 4.23
C LEU A 178 6.61 -3.98 5.40
N ASP A 179 7.80 -3.59 5.88
CA ASP A 179 8.38 -4.19 7.09
C ASP A 179 7.89 -3.49 8.37
N SER A 180 7.12 -2.41 8.27
CA SER A 180 6.63 -1.65 9.42
C SER A 180 5.64 -2.48 10.25
N PHE A 181 5.83 -2.51 11.56
CA PHE A 181 4.84 -3.04 12.49
C PHE A 181 3.64 -2.13 12.52
N GLY A 182 2.46 -2.66 12.22
CA GLY A 182 1.21 -1.91 12.13
C GLY A 182 0.13 -2.46 13.05
N ILE A 183 -0.97 -1.71 13.12
CA ILE A 183 -2.20 -2.21 13.72
C ILE A 183 -2.74 -3.30 12.79
N CYS A 184 -2.83 -4.52 13.31
CA CYS A 184 -3.70 -5.53 12.75
C CYS A 184 -5.03 -5.40 13.48
N PRO A 185 -6.16 -5.15 12.82
CA PRO A 185 -7.45 -5.05 13.50
C PRO A 185 -7.88 -6.39 14.09
#